data_AF-A0A2E6C067-F1
#
_entry.id   AF-A0A2E6C067-F1
#
_cell.length_a   1.000
_cell.length_b   1.000
_cell.length_c   1.000
_cell.angle_alpha   90.00
_cell.angle_beta   90.00
_cell.angle_gamma   90.00
#
_symmetry.space_group_name_H-M   'P 1'
#
loop_
_entity.id
_entity.type
_entity.pdbx_description
1 polymer ?
#
loop_
_entity_poly.entity_id
_entity_poly.type
_entity_poly.pdbx_seq_one_letter_code
_entity_poly.pdbx_strand_id
1 'polypeptide(L)'
;MGTCPFCRAQTLPGDSICYSCGRVITGASGMDSRVKGEFMRSPTRKARRGVAPRHAMTKGQTKRRGRKKRSRINQLGLVAFLAFIFFTPEAKQFVLAKWAEVEEYINDALAGWQTYPLEAEYTVVRSVDLWNNNSNPGWLQESIPIPSDVVNKNAQFALAYNDGTEVPLSQIQDIINIELRLDGEVISIPLVTSSGFPFKSKDNAIVTQDGSEVWWPGQGSGSDYCSIQYCVKVRMDIPPGTHETLDFAVTLKSTSHTWWHSTKVDSKLDGKSEGVSVQRSGTFSEISERGYGTRDMQFTEEKWYDRGGFSQEGLTYTWAIDSRQATAPTVYQTAASISASLPSNLKDNAYAYARATFDWLNDNIPYDTNAPGTARGGEQCLDMGLGDCDEQSNAFMSIMRVKGIPTWYVFGALADPEFTEWEGHAWAYIMLPMSQEWCEDNDVILNDCYIEGAVDVVNRKWLVHTPTAYIDWIEPHSTGGQITDGYYFGGSKSGIDRLRSFYTEGYDISGGTWDNKWVGENLA
;
A
#
# COMPACT_ATOMS: atom_id res chain seq x y z
N MET A 1 14.44 25.38 -4.85
CA MET A 1 13.76 24.74 -3.71
C MET A 1 12.30 25.06 -3.86
N GLY A 2 11.46 24.04 -3.95
CA GLY A 2 10.01 24.21 -3.96
C GLY A 2 9.50 24.29 -2.52
N THR A 3 8.24 24.71 -2.37
CA THR A 3 7.46 24.45 -1.16
C THR A 3 6.30 23.57 -1.58
N CYS A 4 5.98 22.56 -0.78
CA CYS A 4 4.79 21.75 -1.03
C CYS A 4 3.54 22.64 -1.10
N PRO A 5 2.65 22.47 -2.09
CA PRO A 5 1.43 23.25 -2.21
C PRO A 5 0.45 23.03 -1.04
N PHE A 6 0.56 21.90 -0.36
CA PHE A 6 -0.37 21.46 0.68
C PHE A 6 0.11 21.81 2.09
N CYS A 7 1.34 21.40 2.42
CA CYS A 7 1.91 21.55 3.77
C CYS A 7 2.80 22.80 3.91
N ARG A 8 3.11 23.48 2.79
CA ARG A 8 4.11 24.58 2.68
C ARG A 8 5.52 24.25 3.18
N ALA A 9 5.80 23.01 3.58
CA ALA A 9 7.14 22.58 3.94
C ALA A 9 8.10 22.66 2.74
N GLN A 10 9.39 22.81 3.03
CA GLN A 10 10.41 22.85 1.99
C GLN A 10 10.48 21.50 1.28
N THR A 11 10.48 21.54 -0.06
CA THR A 11 10.67 20.35 -0.90
C THR A 11 11.96 20.49 -1.71
N LEU A 12 12.67 19.38 -1.87
CA LEU A 12 13.88 19.32 -2.67
C LEU A 12 13.53 19.25 -4.15
N PRO A 13 14.38 19.80 -5.05
CA PRO A 13 14.16 19.66 -6.49
C PRO A 13 14.16 18.18 -6.91
N GLY A 14 13.02 17.68 -7.37
CA GLY A 14 12.83 16.28 -7.78
C GLY A 14 11.88 15.47 -6.89
N ASP A 15 11.49 16.00 -5.72
CA ASP A 15 10.53 15.34 -4.85
C ASP A 15 9.16 15.27 -5.52
N SER A 16 8.62 14.06 -5.66
CA SER A 16 7.23 13.83 -6.06
C SER A 16 6.28 13.80 -4.87
N ILE A 17 6.79 13.75 -3.61
CA ILE A 17 6.02 13.68 -2.36
C ILE A 17 6.51 14.75 -1.35
N CYS A 18 5.61 15.45 -0.63
CA CYS A 18 5.96 16.28 0.54
C CYS A 18 6.27 15.37 1.71
N TYR A 19 7.53 15.33 2.10
CA TYR A 19 7.99 14.53 3.23
C TYR A 19 7.57 15.05 4.61
N SER A 20 6.83 16.16 4.67
CA SER A 20 6.22 16.68 5.89
C SER A 20 4.72 16.42 6.00
N CYS A 21 4.03 16.04 4.93
CA CYS A 21 2.60 15.73 4.96
C CYS A 21 2.22 14.48 4.16
N GLY A 22 3.20 13.76 3.62
CA GLY A 22 3.02 12.53 2.84
C GLY A 22 2.37 12.70 1.47
N ARG A 23 2.04 13.93 1.03
CA ARG A 23 1.26 14.13 -0.21
C ARG A 23 2.11 14.15 -1.46
N VAL A 24 1.63 13.52 -2.53
CA VAL A 24 2.23 13.63 -3.87
C VAL A 24 2.12 15.09 -4.36
N ILE A 25 3.24 15.83 -4.41
CA ILE A 25 3.28 17.26 -4.79
C ILE A 25 3.31 17.50 -6.31
N THR A 26 3.32 16.43 -7.09
CA THR A 26 3.24 16.46 -8.55
C THR A 26 2.15 15.48 -9.00
N GLY A 27 0.96 15.97 -9.36
CA GLY A 27 -0.11 15.23 -10.07
C GLY A 27 -0.36 13.77 -9.64
N ALA A 28 -1.14 13.53 -8.59
CA ALA A 28 -1.75 12.21 -8.40
C ALA A 28 -2.80 12.00 -9.52
N SER A 29 -2.62 11.03 -10.41
CA SER A 29 -3.63 10.78 -11.47
C SER A 29 -3.86 9.31 -11.81
N GLY A 30 -2.92 8.40 -11.56
CA GLY A 30 -3.06 7.00 -11.98
C GLY A 30 -4.20 6.26 -11.27
N MET A 31 -3.98 5.80 -10.04
CA MET A 31 -5.02 5.12 -9.25
C MET A 31 -6.27 5.97 -9.07
N ASP A 32 -6.09 7.26 -8.80
CA ASP A 32 -7.20 8.18 -8.65
C ASP A 32 -8.07 8.20 -9.93
N SER A 33 -7.49 8.26 -11.14
CA SER A 33 -8.29 8.13 -12.38
C SER A 33 -8.96 6.76 -12.56
N ARG A 34 -8.33 5.67 -12.09
CA ARG A 34 -8.89 4.30 -12.16
C ARG A 34 -10.09 4.14 -11.25
N VAL A 35 -9.94 4.57 -9.99
CA VAL A 35 -11.03 4.59 -9.00
C VAL A 35 -12.12 5.56 -9.44
N LYS A 36 -11.75 6.73 -10.01
CA LYS A 36 -12.68 7.74 -10.52
C LYS A 36 -13.34 7.39 -11.85
N GLY A 37 -12.80 6.41 -12.57
CA GLY A 37 -13.34 5.95 -13.86
C GLY A 37 -13.23 7.01 -14.97
N GLU A 38 -12.27 7.93 -14.87
CA GLU A 38 -12.01 8.98 -15.87
C GLU A 38 -11.33 8.38 -17.11
N PHE A 39 -12.11 7.77 -18.00
CA PHE A 39 -11.59 7.26 -19.28
C PHE A 39 -12.14 8.07 -20.45
N MET A 40 -11.51 9.21 -20.72
CA MET A 40 -11.60 9.83 -22.04
C MET A 40 -10.57 9.18 -22.97
N ARG A 41 -11.04 8.25 -23.82
CA ARG A 41 -10.25 7.73 -24.94
C ARG A 41 -9.99 8.87 -25.94
N SER A 42 -8.80 9.45 -25.91
CA SER A 42 -8.26 10.20 -27.05
C SER A 42 -6.76 9.98 -27.16
N PRO A 43 -6.23 9.77 -28.38
CA PRO A 43 -4.85 9.33 -28.60
C PRO A 43 -3.89 10.48 -28.28
N THR A 44 -3.09 10.33 -27.24
CA THR A 44 -2.00 11.27 -26.93
C THR A 44 -0.96 11.25 -28.05
N ARG A 45 -0.87 12.39 -28.74
CA ARG A 45 0.11 12.68 -29.78
C ARG A 45 1.54 12.60 -29.24
N LYS A 46 2.35 11.75 -29.88
CA LYS A 46 3.82 11.84 -30.12
C LYS A 46 4.68 12.46 -28.99
N ALA A 47 5.31 11.60 -28.21
CA ALA A 47 6.47 11.95 -27.38
C ALA A 47 7.66 12.42 -28.25
N ARG A 48 8.26 13.55 -27.88
CA ARG A 48 9.58 13.98 -28.39
C ARG A 48 10.67 13.42 -27.50
N ARG A 49 11.66 12.78 -28.13
CA ARG A 49 12.87 12.19 -27.52
C ARG A 49 13.70 13.27 -26.80
N GLY A 50 13.90 13.12 -25.49
CA GLY A 50 14.92 13.85 -24.73
C GLY A 50 16.31 13.22 -24.92
N VAL A 51 17.35 14.05 -25.04
CA VAL A 51 18.75 13.65 -25.24
C VAL A 51 19.50 13.74 -23.90
N ALA A 52 20.31 12.72 -23.60
CA ALA A 52 21.09 12.63 -22.36
C ALA A 52 22.24 13.67 -22.29
N PRO A 53 22.52 14.30 -21.13
CA PRO A 53 23.68 15.17 -20.99
C PRO A 53 24.90 14.38 -20.52
N ARG A 54 25.83 14.10 -21.43
CA ARG A 54 27.22 13.76 -21.10
C ARG A 54 28.16 14.86 -21.59
N HIS A 55 28.96 15.36 -20.65
CA HIS A 55 30.23 16.08 -20.78
C HIS A 55 30.29 17.34 -21.67
N ALA A 56 30.36 18.52 -21.03
CA ALA A 56 31.26 19.60 -21.45
C ALA A 56 31.43 20.61 -20.30
N MET A 57 32.60 20.70 -19.69
CA MET A 57 33.55 21.80 -19.95
C MET A 57 34.74 21.79 -18.99
N THR A 58 35.90 21.92 -19.60
CA THR A 58 37.23 21.99 -19.02
C THR A 58 37.72 23.44 -19.00
N LYS A 59 38.54 23.74 -17.98
CA LYS A 59 39.58 24.80 -17.86
C LYS A 59 39.22 26.19 -17.32
N GLY A 60 39.86 26.50 -16.19
CA GLY A 60 40.34 27.82 -15.78
C GLY A 60 41.47 27.68 -14.75
N GLN A 61 42.65 28.24 -15.01
CA GLN A 61 43.91 28.01 -14.29
C GLN A 61 44.13 28.90 -13.03
N THR A 62 44.75 28.28 -12.02
CA THR A 62 45.81 28.73 -11.06
C THR A 62 45.75 30.05 -10.29
N LYS A 63 46.02 29.96 -8.97
CA LYS A 63 47.11 30.71 -8.30
C LYS A 63 47.58 30.04 -6.98
N ARG A 64 48.90 29.98 -6.80
CA ARG A 64 49.64 29.47 -5.61
C ARG A 64 49.72 30.49 -4.48
N ARG A 65 49.68 30.01 -3.22
CA ARG A 65 50.33 30.55 -1.98
C ARG A 65 49.94 29.60 -0.83
N GLY A 66 50.73 29.19 0.15
CA GLY A 66 52.14 29.27 0.53
C GLY A 66 52.30 28.29 1.71
N ARG A 67 53.46 27.65 1.84
CA ARG A 67 53.77 26.64 2.87
C ARG A 67 53.72 27.22 4.30
N LYS A 68 53.11 26.50 5.24
CA LYS A 68 53.49 26.51 6.67
C LYS A 68 53.62 25.06 7.17
N LYS A 69 54.83 24.70 7.63
CA LYS A 69 55.11 23.44 8.32
C LYS A 69 54.38 23.43 9.68
N ARG A 70 53.60 22.39 9.97
CA ARG A 70 53.13 22.03 11.32
C ARG A 70 53.46 20.56 11.60
N SER A 71 53.65 20.24 12.87
CA SER A 71 54.41 19.11 13.41
C SER A 71 53.88 17.72 13.04
N ARG A 72 54.79 16.85 12.56
CA ARG A 72 54.55 15.46 12.13
C ARG A 72 54.29 14.45 13.27
N ILE A 73 54.33 14.85 14.53
CA ILE A 73 54.23 13.92 15.67
C ILE A 73 52.77 13.56 16.01
N ASN A 74 51.84 14.52 15.95
CA ASN A 74 50.42 14.27 16.22
C ASN A 74 49.70 13.57 15.05
N GLN A 75 50.24 13.67 13.84
CA GLN A 75 49.75 12.91 12.67
C GLN A 75 50.22 11.46 12.69
N LEU A 76 51.39 11.15 13.25
CA LEU A 76 51.89 9.77 13.38
C LEU A 76 51.09 8.98 14.41
N GLY A 77 50.73 9.59 15.55
CA GLY A 77 49.84 8.96 16.54
C GLY A 77 48.43 8.68 15.99
N LEU A 78 47.86 9.64 15.25
CA LEU A 78 46.55 9.47 14.60
C LEU A 78 46.59 8.41 13.49
N VAL A 79 47.64 8.40 12.66
CA VAL A 79 47.83 7.40 11.60
C VAL A 79 48.10 6.03 12.19
N ALA A 80 48.85 5.92 13.29
CA ALA A 80 49.08 4.66 14.00
C ALA A 80 47.80 4.15 14.69
N PHE A 81 46.96 5.04 15.21
CA PHE A 81 45.66 4.69 15.79
C PHE A 81 44.65 4.25 14.71
N LEU A 82 44.56 4.98 13.60
CA LEU A 82 43.76 4.59 12.44
C LEU A 82 44.26 3.26 11.86
N ALA A 83 45.58 3.10 11.71
CA ALA A 83 46.18 1.83 11.29
C ALA A 83 45.84 0.71 12.29
N PHE A 84 45.96 0.94 13.60
CA PHE A 84 45.60 -0.05 14.62
C PHE A 84 44.13 -0.48 14.49
N ILE A 85 43.19 0.47 14.34
CA ILE A 85 41.77 0.18 14.11
C ILE A 85 41.57 -0.62 12.81
N PHE A 86 42.30 -0.34 11.73
CA PHE A 86 42.14 -1.03 10.45
C PHE A 86 42.92 -2.36 10.33
N PHE A 87 43.96 -2.57 11.15
CA PHE A 87 44.81 -3.78 11.15
C PHE A 87 44.49 -4.76 12.29
N THR A 88 43.73 -4.35 13.31
CA THR A 88 43.17 -5.28 14.31
C THR A 88 41.71 -5.58 13.97
N PRO A 89 41.36 -6.83 13.62
CA PRO A 89 40.00 -7.19 13.22
C PRO A 89 38.93 -6.81 14.26
N GLU A 90 39.25 -6.99 15.54
CA GLU A 90 38.36 -6.72 16.67
C GLU A 90 38.08 -5.23 16.86
N ALA A 91 39.09 -4.36 16.74
CA ALA A 91 38.89 -2.90 16.85
C ALA A 91 38.16 -2.34 15.62
N LYS A 92 38.41 -2.90 14.43
CA LYS A 92 37.68 -2.54 13.20
C LYS A 92 36.19 -2.83 13.33
N GLN A 93 35.84 -4.04 13.79
CA GLN A 93 34.45 -4.44 13.99
C GLN A 93 33.77 -3.58 15.06
N PHE A 94 34.44 -3.32 16.18
CA PHE A 94 33.89 -2.47 17.24
C PHE A 94 33.64 -1.03 16.77
N VAL A 95 34.58 -0.42 16.03
CA VAL A 95 34.43 0.95 15.52
C VAL A 95 33.36 1.02 14.42
N LEU A 96 33.27 0.03 13.52
CA LEU A 96 32.23 -0.03 12.50
C LEU A 96 30.84 -0.25 13.11
N ALA A 97 30.71 -1.13 14.11
CA ALA A 97 29.46 -1.34 14.82
C ALA A 97 29.02 -0.08 15.57
N LYS A 98 29.95 0.60 16.26
CA LYS A 98 29.66 1.88 16.94
C LYS A 98 29.37 3.01 15.96
N TRP A 99 29.99 3.01 14.79
CA TRP A 99 29.70 3.98 13.74
C TRP A 99 28.33 3.72 13.10
N ALA A 100 27.96 2.46 12.84
CA ALA A 100 26.65 2.08 12.33
C ALA A 100 25.53 2.44 13.33
N GLU A 101 25.73 2.22 14.63
CA GLU A 101 24.80 2.62 15.69
C GLU A 101 24.62 4.15 15.77
N VAL A 102 25.71 4.91 15.60
CA VAL A 102 25.67 6.39 15.56
C VAL A 102 25.03 6.90 14.28
N GLU A 103 25.28 6.26 13.14
CA GLU A 103 24.68 6.58 11.86
C GLU A 103 23.18 6.29 11.87
N GLU A 104 22.74 5.18 12.46
CA GLU A 104 21.32 4.87 12.67
C GLU A 104 20.65 5.91 13.57
N TYR A 105 21.27 6.28 14.70
CA TYR A 105 20.74 7.31 15.59
C TYR A 105 20.62 8.70 14.91
N ILE A 106 21.60 9.08 14.09
CA ILE A 106 21.58 10.35 13.35
C ILE A 106 20.52 10.31 12.23
N ASN A 107 20.40 9.19 11.52
CA ASN A 107 19.40 9.01 10.48
C ASN A 107 17.98 9.01 11.08
N ASP A 108 17.75 8.35 12.22
CA ASP A 108 16.47 8.36 12.96
C ASP A 108 16.05 9.75 13.47
N ALA A 109 17.03 10.64 13.71
CA ALA A 109 16.81 12.00 14.16
C ALA A 109 16.57 12.99 13.00
N LEU A 110 17.00 12.65 11.78
CA LEU A 110 16.88 13.48 10.57
C LEU A 110 15.85 12.95 9.57
N ALA A 111 15.35 11.73 9.76
CA ALA A 111 14.35 11.12 8.91
C ALA A 111 13.09 11.97 8.86
N GLY A 112 12.50 12.10 7.67
CA GLY A 112 11.15 12.63 7.53
C GLY A 112 10.15 11.76 8.30
N TRP A 113 9.05 12.36 8.70
CA TRP A 113 7.96 11.64 9.35
C TRP A 113 6.62 12.21 8.92
N GLN A 114 5.59 11.38 9.07
CA GLN A 114 4.21 11.81 8.94
C GLN A 114 3.44 11.48 10.21
N THR A 115 2.73 12.47 10.73
CA THR A 115 1.94 12.35 11.94
C THR A 115 0.55 11.80 11.61
N TYR A 116 0.10 10.81 12.37
CA TYR A 116 -1.21 10.19 12.24
C TYR A 116 -1.96 10.21 13.57
N PRO A 117 -3.30 10.31 13.54
CA PRO A 117 -4.12 10.08 14.72
C PRO A 117 -4.00 8.63 15.21
N LEU A 118 -4.20 8.42 16.51
CA LEU A 118 -4.32 7.07 17.07
C LEU A 118 -5.71 6.48 16.81
N GLU A 119 -6.75 7.29 16.92
CA GLU A 119 -8.12 6.91 16.62
C GLU A 119 -8.81 8.06 15.87
N ALA A 120 -9.64 7.73 14.90
CA ALA A 120 -10.53 8.68 14.27
C ALA A 120 -11.91 8.06 14.01
N GLU A 121 -12.97 8.81 14.26
CA GLU A 121 -14.33 8.49 13.82
C GLU A 121 -14.75 9.52 12.78
N TYR A 122 -15.18 9.08 11.60
CA TYR A 122 -15.50 9.97 10.50
C TYR A 122 -16.53 9.38 9.56
N THR A 123 -17.15 10.25 8.77
CA THR A 123 -17.96 9.83 7.62
C THR A 123 -17.23 10.16 6.33
N VAL A 124 -16.79 9.14 5.62
CA VAL A 124 -16.22 9.25 4.28
C VAL A 124 -17.33 9.06 3.25
N VAL A 125 -17.40 9.97 2.29
CA VAL A 125 -18.38 9.93 1.21
C VAL A 125 -17.66 9.67 -0.09
N ARG A 126 -18.01 8.57 -0.76
CA ARG A 126 -17.71 8.36 -2.17
C ARG A 126 -18.83 8.97 -3.00
N SER A 127 -18.54 10.09 -3.65
CA SER A 127 -19.49 10.78 -4.51
C SER A 127 -19.30 10.40 -5.98
N VAL A 128 -20.40 10.30 -6.71
CA VAL A 128 -20.42 10.10 -8.17
C VAL A 128 -21.27 11.20 -8.78
N ASP A 129 -20.61 12.17 -9.40
CA ASP A 129 -21.26 13.25 -10.13
C ASP A 129 -21.46 12.86 -11.60
N LEU A 130 -22.64 13.15 -12.12
CA LEU A 130 -23.11 12.71 -13.43
C LEU A 130 -23.62 13.92 -14.22
N TRP A 131 -23.03 14.18 -15.38
CA TRP A 131 -23.52 15.22 -16.29
C TRP A 131 -24.01 14.60 -17.59
N ASN A 132 -25.24 14.90 -17.96
CA ASN A 132 -25.73 14.62 -19.31
C ASN A 132 -25.75 15.90 -20.14
N ASN A 133 -24.62 16.21 -20.77
CA ASN A 133 -24.49 17.35 -21.68
C ASN A 133 -25.08 17.08 -23.08
N ASN A 134 -25.67 15.90 -23.31
CA ASN A 134 -26.18 15.47 -24.61
C ASN A 134 -27.69 15.75 -24.75
N SER A 135 -28.19 15.63 -25.99
CA SER A 135 -29.62 15.77 -26.29
C SER A 135 -30.45 14.51 -26.04
N ASN A 136 -29.78 13.36 -25.84
CA ASN A 136 -30.42 12.07 -25.62
C ASN A 136 -30.25 11.63 -24.16
N PRO A 137 -31.19 10.85 -23.60
CA PRO A 137 -31.03 10.28 -22.27
C PRO A 137 -29.77 9.43 -22.19
N GLY A 138 -29.06 9.55 -21.08
CA GLY A 138 -27.95 8.69 -20.71
C GLY A 138 -28.33 7.80 -19.54
N TRP A 139 -27.43 6.90 -19.15
CA TRP A 139 -27.66 6.01 -18.01
C TRP A 139 -26.36 5.65 -17.31
N LEU A 140 -26.47 5.35 -16.02
CA LEU A 140 -25.43 4.82 -15.15
C LEU A 140 -25.85 3.45 -14.63
N GLN A 141 -24.89 2.54 -14.59
CA GLN A 141 -24.96 1.33 -13.76
C GLN A 141 -23.70 1.22 -12.92
N GLU A 142 -23.79 1.58 -11.64
CA GLU A 142 -22.67 1.58 -10.71
C GLU A 142 -22.59 0.28 -9.91
N SER A 143 -21.37 -0.10 -9.52
CA SER A 143 -21.08 -1.20 -8.59
C SER A 143 -20.13 -0.67 -7.53
N ILE A 144 -20.63 -0.47 -6.31
CA ILE A 144 -19.89 0.13 -5.20
C ILE A 144 -19.60 -0.96 -4.17
N PRO A 145 -18.34 -1.24 -3.79
CA PRO A 145 -18.02 -2.17 -2.72
C PRO A 145 -18.73 -1.79 -1.41
N ILE A 146 -19.14 -2.79 -0.64
CA ILE A 146 -19.63 -2.58 0.72
C ILE A 146 -18.46 -2.91 1.66
N PRO A 147 -17.91 -1.91 2.39
CA PRO A 147 -16.84 -2.17 3.33
C PRO A 147 -17.32 -3.05 4.48
N SER A 148 -16.38 -3.75 5.10
CA SER A 148 -16.63 -4.52 6.31
C SER A 148 -15.74 -4.03 7.44
N ASP A 149 -16.07 -4.51 8.63
CA ASP A 149 -15.17 -4.47 9.77
C ASP A 149 -13.83 -5.14 9.40
N VAL A 150 -12.74 -4.59 9.92
CA VAL A 150 -11.40 -5.11 9.72
C VAL A 150 -10.73 -5.29 11.08
N VAL A 151 -10.20 -6.48 11.28
CA VAL A 151 -9.37 -6.87 12.42
C VAL A 151 -7.93 -7.09 11.97
N ASN A 152 -7.00 -7.12 12.91
CA ASN A 152 -5.57 -7.24 12.62
C ASN A 152 -5.10 -8.58 12.06
N LYS A 153 -5.96 -9.61 12.01
CA LYS A 153 -5.62 -10.93 11.49
C LYS A 153 -6.87 -11.74 11.18
N ASN A 154 -6.87 -12.50 10.10
CA ASN A 154 -7.92 -13.49 9.83
C ASN A 154 -7.69 -14.77 10.64
N ALA A 155 -7.98 -14.71 11.93
CA ALA A 155 -7.90 -15.83 12.86
C ALA A 155 -8.95 -15.63 13.97
N GLN A 156 -9.01 -16.54 14.95
CA GLN A 156 -9.83 -16.35 16.14
C GLN A 156 -9.19 -15.39 17.14
N PHE A 157 -7.85 -15.38 17.20
CA PHE A 157 -7.04 -14.62 18.14
C PHE A 157 -5.81 -14.05 17.44
N ALA A 158 -5.22 -12.99 18.02
CA ALA A 158 -3.96 -12.45 17.51
C ALA A 158 -2.83 -13.48 17.74
N LEU A 159 -2.73 -13.99 18.97
CA LEU A 159 -1.89 -15.10 19.40
C LEU A 159 -2.67 -15.96 20.41
N ALA A 160 -2.42 -17.26 20.42
CA ALA A 160 -2.93 -18.20 21.42
C ALA A 160 -1.76 -18.98 22.04
N TYR A 161 -1.86 -19.32 23.32
CA TYR A 161 -0.80 -19.93 24.11
C TYR A 161 -1.19 -21.34 24.58
N ASN A 162 -0.20 -22.22 24.81
CA ASN A 162 -0.50 -23.60 25.22
C ASN A 162 -1.09 -23.69 26.64
N ASP A 163 -0.89 -22.67 27.48
CA ASP A 163 -1.51 -22.54 28.81
C ASP A 163 -3.00 -22.16 28.76
N GLY A 164 -3.55 -21.91 27.57
CA GLY A 164 -4.94 -21.51 27.34
C GLY A 164 -5.17 -19.99 27.37
N THR A 165 -4.13 -19.18 27.51
CA THR A 165 -4.21 -17.72 27.36
C THR A 165 -4.42 -17.35 25.88
N GLU A 166 -5.22 -16.32 25.63
CA GLU A 166 -5.57 -15.85 24.30
C GLU A 166 -5.42 -14.32 24.23
N VAL A 167 -4.74 -13.81 23.20
CA VAL A 167 -4.66 -12.37 22.91
C VAL A 167 -5.78 -12.01 21.94
N PRO A 168 -6.70 -11.11 22.32
CA PRO A 168 -7.81 -10.73 21.46
C PRO A 168 -7.32 -10.05 20.19
N LEU A 169 -8.11 -10.15 19.12
CA LEU A 169 -7.88 -9.39 17.90
C LEU A 169 -8.10 -7.89 18.15
N SER A 170 -7.27 -7.07 17.52
CA SER A 170 -7.43 -5.62 17.54
C SER A 170 -8.36 -5.20 16.41
N GLN A 171 -9.36 -4.39 16.74
CA GLN A 171 -10.25 -3.77 15.75
C GLN A 171 -9.53 -2.61 15.07
N ILE A 172 -9.34 -2.72 13.76
CA ILE A 172 -8.64 -1.72 12.94
C ILE A 172 -9.62 -0.75 12.28
N GLN A 173 -10.75 -1.27 11.81
CA GLN A 173 -11.84 -0.51 11.20
C GLN A 173 -13.17 -1.09 11.65
N ASP A 174 -14.05 -0.26 12.18
CA ASP A 174 -15.39 -0.61 12.65
C ASP A 174 -16.43 0.21 11.87
N ILE A 175 -17.26 -0.45 11.08
CA ILE A 175 -18.26 0.22 10.24
C ILE A 175 -19.53 0.45 11.06
N ILE A 176 -19.84 1.71 11.32
CA ILE A 176 -20.96 2.12 12.17
C ILE A 176 -22.25 2.22 11.35
N ASN A 177 -22.17 2.80 10.15
CA ASN A 177 -23.34 3.04 9.29
C ASN A 177 -22.93 3.15 7.81
N ILE A 178 -23.82 2.73 6.92
CA ILE A 178 -23.68 2.92 5.47
C ILE A 178 -24.98 3.46 4.90
N GLU A 179 -24.88 4.55 4.15
CA GLU A 179 -25.98 5.21 3.48
C GLU A 179 -25.68 5.39 2.00
N LEU A 180 -26.69 5.16 1.16
CA LEU A 180 -26.71 5.60 -0.22
C LEU A 180 -27.69 6.77 -0.36
N ARG A 181 -27.23 7.88 -0.91
CA ARG A 181 -28.00 9.12 -1.05
C ARG A 181 -28.08 9.47 -2.54
N LEU A 182 -29.30 9.46 -3.07
CA LEU A 182 -29.61 9.79 -4.46
C LEU A 182 -31.07 10.23 -4.57
N ASP A 183 -31.39 11.02 -5.59
CA ASP A 183 -32.77 11.45 -5.88
C ASP A 183 -33.47 12.13 -4.68
N GLY A 184 -32.69 12.76 -3.79
CA GLY A 184 -33.18 13.35 -2.54
C GLY A 184 -33.61 12.35 -1.46
N GLU A 185 -33.38 11.06 -1.67
CA GLU A 185 -33.65 9.97 -0.73
C GLU A 185 -32.37 9.44 -0.06
N VAL A 186 -32.53 8.87 1.13
CA VAL A 186 -31.45 8.19 1.87
C VAL A 186 -31.86 6.73 2.09
N ILE A 187 -31.05 5.82 1.56
CA ILE A 187 -31.24 4.38 1.65
C ILE A 187 -30.17 3.81 2.57
N SER A 188 -30.58 3.20 3.69
CA SER A 188 -29.66 2.49 4.58
C SER A 188 -29.24 1.16 3.95
N ILE A 189 -27.93 0.94 3.87
CA ILE A 189 -27.32 -0.28 3.36
C ILE A 189 -26.93 -1.16 4.55
N PRO A 190 -27.28 -2.46 4.54
CA PRO A 190 -26.94 -3.33 5.65
C PRO A 190 -25.43 -3.50 5.82
N LEU A 191 -24.99 -3.71 7.06
CA LEU A 191 -23.59 -4.00 7.37
C LEU A 191 -23.28 -5.49 7.12
N VAL A 192 -22.03 -5.79 6.78
CA VAL A 192 -21.53 -7.16 6.73
C VAL A 192 -21.27 -7.63 8.16
N THR A 193 -21.94 -8.71 8.58
CA THR A 193 -21.78 -9.25 9.93
C THR A 193 -21.23 -10.67 9.89
N SER A 194 -20.69 -11.14 11.01
CA SER A 194 -20.27 -12.55 11.19
C SER A 194 -21.42 -13.55 11.01
N SER A 195 -22.68 -13.11 11.20
CA SER A 195 -23.88 -13.93 11.00
C SER A 195 -24.33 -14.00 9.53
N GLY A 196 -23.69 -13.24 8.64
CA GLY A 196 -24.02 -13.15 7.22
C GLY A 196 -24.38 -11.73 6.78
N PHE A 197 -24.79 -11.63 5.51
CA PHE A 197 -25.18 -10.38 4.86
C PHE A 197 -26.56 -10.54 4.20
N PRO A 198 -27.54 -9.64 4.48
CA PRO A 198 -28.90 -9.79 3.99
C PRO A 198 -29.03 -9.30 2.54
N PHE A 199 -28.71 -10.18 1.60
CA PHE A 199 -28.74 -9.87 0.17
C PHE A 199 -30.12 -9.41 -0.33
N LYS A 200 -30.11 -8.44 -1.26
CA LYS A 200 -31.27 -7.96 -2.01
C LYS A 200 -31.03 -8.18 -3.49
N SER A 201 -31.80 -9.08 -4.10
CA SER A 201 -31.77 -9.30 -5.54
C SER A 201 -32.37 -8.12 -6.31
N LYS A 202 -32.08 -8.03 -7.61
CA LYS A 202 -32.61 -7.00 -8.49
C LYS A 202 -34.15 -6.99 -8.56
N ASP A 203 -34.80 -8.16 -8.56
CA ASP A 203 -36.27 -8.25 -8.54
C ASP A 203 -36.90 -7.61 -7.30
N ASN A 204 -36.11 -7.41 -6.24
CA ASN A 204 -36.51 -6.76 -4.99
C ASN A 204 -35.79 -5.42 -4.78
N ALA A 205 -35.30 -4.80 -5.87
CA ALA A 205 -34.64 -3.51 -5.83
C ALA A 205 -35.55 -2.44 -5.22
N ILE A 206 -34.93 -1.51 -4.51
CA ILE A 206 -35.58 -0.28 -4.08
C ILE A 206 -35.64 0.62 -5.32
N VAL A 207 -36.82 1.17 -5.60
CA VAL A 207 -37.03 2.12 -6.68
C VAL A 207 -37.33 3.48 -6.05
N THR A 208 -36.51 4.48 -6.34
CA THR A 208 -36.65 5.86 -5.84
C THR A 208 -37.78 6.59 -6.56
N GLN A 209 -38.13 7.79 -6.08
CA GLN A 209 -39.12 8.66 -6.69
C GLN A 209 -38.82 9.03 -8.15
N ASP A 210 -37.53 9.13 -8.50
CA ASP A 210 -37.07 9.48 -9.86
C ASP A 210 -36.79 8.23 -10.72
N GLY A 211 -37.07 7.03 -10.19
CA GLY A 211 -37.01 5.76 -10.92
C GLY A 211 -35.67 5.06 -10.91
N SER A 212 -34.70 5.52 -10.09
CA SER A 212 -33.43 4.83 -9.91
C SER A 212 -33.61 3.52 -9.15
N GLU A 213 -32.89 2.47 -9.55
CA GLU A 213 -32.96 1.14 -8.95
C GLU A 213 -31.73 0.87 -8.07
N VAL A 214 -31.94 0.43 -6.83
CA VAL A 214 -30.87 0.11 -5.87
C VAL A 214 -31.04 -1.29 -5.28
N TRP A 215 -30.00 -2.12 -5.37
CA TRP A 215 -29.99 -3.46 -4.78
C TRP A 215 -28.57 -3.89 -4.36
N TRP A 216 -28.43 -4.95 -3.58
CA TRP A 216 -27.14 -5.47 -3.10
C TRP A 216 -27.14 -7.01 -3.20
N PRO A 217 -26.83 -7.54 -4.39
CA PRO A 217 -27.01 -8.95 -4.71
C PRO A 217 -25.87 -9.81 -4.15
N GLY A 218 -26.03 -11.13 -4.25
CA GLY A 218 -24.93 -12.07 -4.03
C GLY A 218 -23.83 -11.95 -5.09
N GLN A 219 -22.68 -12.56 -4.81
CA GLN A 219 -21.60 -12.69 -5.78
C GLN A 219 -22.05 -13.54 -6.99
N GLY A 220 -21.73 -13.08 -8.19
CA GLY A 220 -22.09 -13.77 -9.43
C GLY A 220 -21.61 -13.04 -10.68
N SER A 221 -22.02 -13.54 -11.85
CA SER A 221 -21.69 -12.94 -13.14
C SER A 221 -22.88 -12.20 -13.75
N GLY A 222 -22.58 -11.16 -14.53
CA GLY A 222 -23.58 -10.33 -15.19
C GLY A 222 -23.91 -9.04 -14.44
N SER A 223 -24.78 -8.22 -15.04
CA SER A 223 -25.10 -6.88 -14.55
C SER A 223 -25.84 -6.88 -13.20
N ASP A 224 -26.52 -7.97 -12.87
CA ASP A 224 -27.46 -8.02 -11.76
C ASP A 224 -26.84 -8.58 -10.48
N TYR A 225 -25.59 -9.02 -10.55
CA TYR A 225 -24.80 -9.60 -9.47
C TYR A 225 -23.58 -8.75 -9.14
N CYS A 226 -22.98 -9.01 -7.97
CA CYS A 226 -21.68 -8.44 -7.62
C CYS A 226 -20.56 -9.28 -8.22
N SER A 227 -19.67 -8.65 -8.99
CA SER A 227 -18.43 -9.28 -9.46
C SER A 227 -17.45 -9.55 -8.30
N ILE A 228 -17.56 -8.73 -7.24
CA ILE A 228 -16.89 -8.89 -5.96
C ILE A 228 -17.82 -9.51 -4.91
N GLN A 229 -17.34 -9.75 -3.69
CA GLN A 229 -18.10 -10.43 -2.64
C GLN A 229 -19.36 -9.67 -2.19
N TYR A 230 -19.20 -8.40 -1.78
CA TYR A 230 -20.31 -7.54 -1.32
C TYR A 230 -20.27 -6.21 -2.08
N CYS A 231 -21.40 -5.83 -2.68
CA CYS A 231 -21.51 -4.55 -3.38
C CYS A 231 -22.95 -4.03 -3.39
N VAL A 232 -23.09 -2.72 -3.48
CA VAL A 232 -24.34 -2.05 -3.88
C VAL A 232 -24.31 -1.83 -5.38
N LYS A 233 -25.42 -2.17 -6.03
CA LYS A 233 -25.71 -1.91 -7.42
C LYS A 233 -26.70 -0.75 -7.50
N VAL A 234 -26.37 0.23 -8.33
CA VAL A 234 -27.21 1.40 -8.56
C VAL A 234 -27.42 1.55 -10.05
N ARG A 235 -28.66 1.74 -10.49
CA ARG A 235 -28.98 2.07 -11.87
C ARG A 235 -29.77 3.36 -11.90
N MET A 236 -29.33 4.31 -12.72
CA MET A 236 -29.95 5.63 -12.88
C MET A 236 -30.09 5.94 -14.36
N ASP A 237 -31.25 6.45 -14.77
CA ASP A 237 -31.42 7.06 -16.08
C ASP A 237 -31.27 8.59 -15.90
N ILE A 238 -30.38 9.20 -16.67
CA ILE A 238 -30.00 10.60 -16.51
C ILE A 238 -30.60 11.42 -17.67
N PRO A 239 -31.59 12.30 -17.41
CA PRO A 239 -32.25 13.07 -18.46
C PRO A 239 -31.28 14.00 -19.22
N PRO A 240 -31.60 14.37 -20.48
CA PRO A 240 -30.81 15.33 -21.24
C PRO A 240 -30.67 16.68 -20.53
N GLY A 241 -29.47 17.21 -20.47
CA GLY A 241 -29.18 18.54 -19.91
C GLY A 241 -29.20 18.62 -18.38
N THR A 242 -29.24 17.49 -17.66
CA THR A 242 -29.25 17.47 -16.19
C THR A 242 -27.90 17.12 -15.58
N HIS A 243 -27.81 17.37 -14.28
CA HIS A 243 -26.72 16.99 -13.41
C HIS A 243 -27.31 16.27 -12.20
N GLU A 244 -26.86 15.04 -11.95
CA GLU A 244 -27.29 14.22 -10.82
C GLU A 244 -26.07 13.79 -10.00
N THR A 245 -26.27 13.56 -8.70
CA THR A 245 -25.22 13.09 -7.79
C THR A 245 -25.70 11.85 -7.05
N LEU A 246 -24.78 10.88 -6.89
CA LEU A 246 -24.93 9.68 -6.08
C LEU A 246 -23.85 9.67 -5.02
N ASP A 247 -24.24 9.72 -3.74
CA ASP A 247 -23.31 9.70 -2.61
C ASP A 247 -23.43 8.39 -1.84
N PHE A 248 -22.31 7.68 -1.67
CA PHE A 248 -22.20 6.51 -0.81
C PHE A 248 -21.39 6.91 0.43
N ALA A 249 -22.10 7.10 1.54
CA ALA A 249 -21.55 7.59 2.79
C ALA A 249 -21.32 6.43 3.77
N VAL A 250 -20.11 6.32 4.31
CA VAL A 250 -19.72 5.30 5.28
C VAL A 250 -19.24 6.01 6.54
N THR A 251 -19.94 5.81 7.65
CA THR A 251 -19.51 6.24 8.97
C THR A 251 -18.73 5.09 9.62
N LEU A 252 -17.52 5.38 10.08
CA LEU A 252 -16.65 4.36 10.66
C LEU A 252 -15.78 4.93 11.78
N LYS A 253 -15.33 4.04 12.65
CA LYS A 253 -14.20 4.26 13.55
C LYS A 253 -12.98 3.51 13.02
N SER A 254 -11.83 4.17 12.95
CA SER A 254 -10.56 3.59 12.50
C SER A 254 -9.49 3.83 13.54
N THR A 255 -8.69 2.79 13.82
CA THR A 255 -7.70 2.77 14.90
C THR A 255 -6.33 2.40 14.36
N SER A 256 -5.31 3.14 14.76
CA SER A 256 -3.94 2.87 14.37
C SER A 256 -3.41 1.60 15.03
N HIS A 257 -2.78 0.73 14.24
CA HIS A 257 -2.27 -0.57 14.69
C HIS A 257 -0.92 -0.86 14.02
N THR A 258 -0.07 -1.64 14.68
CA THR A 258 1.19 -2.10 14.10
C THR A 258 1.38 -3.60 14.24
N TRP A 259 1.96 -4.21 13.23
CA TRP A 259 2.45 -5.59 13.27
C TRP A 259 3.98 -5.62 13.39
N TRP A 260 4.61 -4.48 13.68
CA TRP A 260 6.06 -4.33 13.73
C TRP A 260 6.56 -4.19 15.16
N HIS A 261 7.29 -5.21 15.61
CA HIS A 261 7.99 -5.16 16.89
C HIS A 261 9.32 -4.42 16.74
N SER A 262 9.30 -3.10 16.95
CA SER A 262 10.51 -2.27 16.83
C SER A 262 10.51 -1.07 17.78
N THR A 263 11.70 -0.65 18.20
CA THR A 263 11.92 0.59 18.95
C THR A 263 11.58 1.83 18.11
N LYS A 264 11.55 1.70 16.78
CA LYS A 264 11.20 2.79 15.84
C LYS A 264 9.71 3.10 15.78
N VAL A 265 8.87 2.21 16.30
CA VAL A 265 7.41 2.37 16.33
C VAL A 265 6.98 2.95 17.67
N ASP A 266 6.08 3.95 17.66
CA ASP A 266 5.55 4.56 18.87
C ASP A 266 4.93 3.51 19.80
N SER A 267 5.24 3.56 21.09
CA SER A 267 4.73 2.62 22.10
C SER A 267 3.22 2.76 22.35
N LYS A 268 2.59 3.83 21.87
CA LYS A 268 1.13 4.01 21.95
C LYS A 268 0.37 3.12 20.96
N LEU A 269 1.05 2.59 19.95
CA LEU A 269 0.42 1.73 18.96
C LEU A 269 0.19 0.33 19.51
N ASP A 270 -1.04 -0.13 19.36
CA ASP A 270 -1.43 -1.49 19.67
C ASP A 270 -0.84 -2.50 18.66
N GLY A 271 -0.67 -3.75 19.07
CA GLY A 271 -0.10 -4.84 18.26
C GLY A 271 1.44 -4.94 18.26
N LYS A 272 2.13 -3.96 18.86
CA LYS A 272 3.60 -3.94 18.92
C LYS A 272 4.19 -5.13 19.70
N SER A 273 3.52 -5.60 20.74
CA SER A 273 3.98 -6.75 21.55
C SER A 273 3.89 -8.07 20.78
N GLU A 274 2.90 -8.19 19.90
CA GLU A 274 2.61 -9.35 19.05
C GLU A 274 3.25 -9.20 17.66
N GLY A 275 3.93 -8.08 17.40
CA GLY A 275 4.52 -7.79 16.12
C GLY A 275 5.70 -8.70 15.77
N VAL A 276 5.99 -8.78 14.47
CA VAL A 276 7.18 -9.44 13.92
C VAL A 276 8.35 -8.47 13.90
N SER A 277 9.56 -9.01 13.98
CA SER A 277 10.82 -8.31 13.74
C SER A 277 11.81 -9.28 13.12
N VAL A 278 13.00 -8.80 12.72
CA VAL A 278 14.04 -9.68 12.19
C VAL A 278 14.42 -10.80 13.18
N GLN A 279 14.42 -10.54 14.50
CA GLN A 279 14.74 -11.53 15.53
C GLN A 279 13.61 -12.51 15.82
N ARG A 280 12.36 -12.12 15.55
CA ARG A 280 11.18 -12.95 15.81
C ARG A 280 10.72 -13.75 14.59
N SER A 281 11.14 -13.33 13.40
CA SER A 281 10.64 -13.89 12.15
C SER A 281 11.20 -15.27 11.86
N GLY A 282 10.32 -16.11 11.34
CA GLY A 282 10.67 -17.41 10.79
C GLY A 282 11.25 -17.33 9.38
N THR A 283 11.34 -18.50 8.77
CA THR A 283 11.89 -18.71 7.44
C THR A 283 10.79 -18.86 6.38
N PHE A 284 11.18 -18.87 5.10
CA PHE A 284 10.23 -19.13 4.01
C PHE A 284 9.52 -20.49 4.13
N SER A 285 10.19 -21.52 4.64
CA SER A 285 9.60 -22.87 4.76
C SER A 285 8.50 -22.95 5.82
N GLU A 286 8.60 -22.13 6.87
CA GLU A 286 7.64 -22.13 7.98
C GLU A 286 6.30 -21.47 7.61
N ILE A 287 6.20 -20.76 6.49
CA ILE A 287 4.98 -20.08 6.04
C ILE A 287 3.80 -21.06 5.94
N SER A 288 4.02 -22.19 5.28
CA SER A 288 2.98 -23.21 5.07
C SER A 288 2.54 -23.93 6.36
N GLU A 289 3.31 -23.79 7.44
CA GLU A 289 3.03 -24.41 8.75
C GLU A 289 2.19 -23.51 9.66
N ARG A 290 1.93 -22.26 9.26
CA ARG A 290 1.15 -21.28 10.04
C ARG A 290 -0.26 -21.12 9.45
N GLY A 291 -1.25 -20.87 10.29
CA GLY A 291 -2.64 -20.67 9.88
C GLY A 291 -3.21 -21.83 9.06
N TYR A 292 -2.81 -23.07 9.38
CA TYR A 292 -3.11 -24.29 8.63
C TYR A 292 -2.68 -24.25 7.15
N GLY A 293 -1.69 -23.41 6.80
CA GLY A 293 -1.26 -23.18 5.42
C GLY A 293 -2.30 -22.46 4.56
N THR A 294 -3.34 -21.86 5.16
CA THR A 294 -4.46 -21.29 4.42
C THR A 294 -4.01 -20.14 3.51
N ARG A 295 -3.25 -19.18 4.03
CA ARG A 295 -2.75 -18.05 3.22
C ARG A 295 -1.72 -18.48 2.19
N ASP A 296 -0.87 -19.44 2.53
CA ASP A 296 0.07 -20.07 1.60
C ASP A 296 -0.67 -20.63 0.38
N MET A 297 -1.68 -21.48 0.60
CA MET A 297 -2.48 -22.04 -0.49
C MET A 297 -3.26 -21.00 -1.30
N GLN A 298 -3.68 -19.90 -0.67
CA GLN A 298 -4.54 -18.90 -1.31
C GLN A 298 -3.77 -17.81 -2.09
N PHE A 299 -2.58 -17.41 -1.63
CA PHE A 299 -1.97 -16.14 -2.06
C PHE A 299 -0.49 -16.26 -2.47
N THR A 300 -0.04 -17.45 -2.85
CA THR A 300 1.33 -17.69 -3.32
C THR A 300 1.43 -18.12 -4.79
N GLU A 301 0.29 -18.24 -5.50
CA GLU A 301 0.30 -18.56 -6.94
C GLU A 301 1.23 -17.61 -7.70
N GLU A 302 2.10 -18.18 -8.55
CA GLU A 302 3.15 -17.42 -9.24
C GLU A 302 2.61 -16.36 -10.20
N LYS A 303 1.35 -16.48 -10.61
CA LYS A 303 0.66 -15.55 -11.52
C LYS A 303 -0.67 -15.12 -10.92
N TRP A 304 -0.97 -13.83 -10.96
CA TRP A 304 -2.18 -13.29 -10.33
C TRP A 304 -2.74 -12.10 -11.09
N TYR A 305 -4.07 -12.05 -11.17
CA TYR A 305 -4.87 -11.05 -11.85
C TYR A 305 -4.42 -10.83 -13.31
N ASP A 306 -5.02 -11.60 -14.22
CA ASP A 306 -4.78 -11.47 -15.67
C ASP A 306 -5.54 -10.27 -16.21
N ARG A 307 -4.83 -9.34 -16.82
CA ARG A 307 -5.38 -8.09 -17.37
C ARG A 307 -5.55 -8.12 -18.88
N GLY A 308 -5.49 -9.31 -19.50
CA GLY A 308 -5.79 -9.51 -20.92
C GLY A 308 -4.64 -9.22 -21.88
N GLY A 309 -3.49 -8.78 -21.37
CA GLY A 309 -2.22 -8.80 -22.10
C GLY A 309 -1.96 -7.67 -23.09
N PHE A 310 -0.72 -7.17 -23.10
CA PHE A 310 -0.11 -6.59 -24.32
C PHE A 310 1.37 -6.98 -24.41
N SER A 311 1.89 -7.08 -25.63
CA SER A 311 3.29 -7.44 -25.86
C SER A 311 4.14 -6.23 -26.19
N GLN A 312 5.28 -6.07 -25.50
CA GLN A 312 6.29 -5.05 -25.77
C GLN A 312 7.67 -5.70 -25.74
N GLU A 313 8.48 -5.46 -26.78
CA GLU A 313 9.87 -5.96 -26.89
C GLU A 313 10.05 -7.48 -26.70
N GLY A 314 9.00 -8.26 -26.99
CA GLY A 314 9.02 -9.73 -26.87
C GLY A 314 8.59 -10.26 -25.50
N LEU A 315 8.31 -9.38 -24.53
CA LEU A 315 7.68 -9.72 -23.26
C LEU A 315 6.17 -9.47 -23.37
N THR A 316 5.36 -10.42 -22.88
CA THR A 316 3.90 -10.31 -22.83
C THR A 316 3.46 -10.01 -21.41
N TYR A 317 3.06 -8.78 -21.18
CA TYR A 317 2.60 -8.30 -19.88
C TYR A 317 1.11 -8.54 -19.75
N THR A 318 0.75 -9.59 -19.01
CA THR A 318 -0.64 -10.04 -18.80
C THR A 318 -1.02 -9.90 -17.33
N TRP A 319 -0.23 -10.52 -16.46
CA TRP A 319 -0.48 -10.58 -15.03
C TRP A 319 -0.09 -9.29 -14.32
N ALA A 320 -0.87 -8.91 -13.32
CA ALA A 320 -0.49 -7.83 -12.42
C ALA A 320 0.66 -8.27 -11.51
N ILE A 321 0.60 -9.51 -11.00
CA ILE A 321 1.64 -10.13 -10.17
C ILE A 321 2.18 -11.35 -10.92
N ASP A 322 3.49 -11.41 -11.13
CA ASP A 322 4.16 -12.54 -11.79
C ASP A 322 5.55 -12.77 -11.18
N SER A 323 5.81 -13.94 -10.62
CA SER A 323 7.09 -14.31 -10.00
C SER A 323 7.94 -15.25 -10.86
N ARG A 324 7.50 -15.60 -12.08
CA ARG A 324 8.18 -16.57 -12.94
C ARG A 324 9.32 -15.92 -13.70
N GLN A 325 10.51 -16.52 -13.65
CA GLN A 325 11.69 -16.03 -14.37
C GLN A 325 11.47 -15.86 -15.89
N ALA A 326 10.64 -16.71 -16.50
CA ALA A 326 10.42 -16.69 -17.95
C ALA A 326 9.58 -15.50 -18.45
N THR A 327 8.70 -14.95 -17.61
CA THR A 327 7.76 -13.88 -17.96
C THR A 327 7.96 -12.60 -17.17
N ALA A 328 8.62 -12.68 -16.01
CA ALA A 328 9.00 -11.57 -15.15
C ALA A 328 10.50 -11.66 -14.75
N PRO A 329 11.44 -11.56 -15.73
CA PRO A 329 12.87 -11.67 -15.45
C PRO A 329 13.41 -10.56 -14.55
N THR A 330 12.87 -9.34 -14.61
CA THR A 330 13.30 -8.20 -13.78
C THR A 330 12.84 -8.37 -12.33
N VAL A 331 11.62 -8.87 -12.10
CA VAL A 331 11.16 -9.31 -10.78
C VAL A 331 12.13 -10.35 -10.21
N TYR A 332 12.41 -11.41 -10.96
CA TYR A 332 13.27 -12.50 -10.50
C TYR A 332 14.70 -12.03 -10.21
N GLN A 333 15.27 -11.15 -11.05
CA GLN A 333 16.60 -10.58 -10.84
C GLN A 333 16.65 -9.66 -9.62
N THR A 334 15.63 -8.81 -9.44
CA THR A 334 15.50 -7.93 -8.27
C THR A 334 15.38 -8.76 -6.99
N ALA A 335 14.54 -9.79 -7.00
CA ALA A 335 14.39 -10.74 -5.90
C ALA A 335 15.70 -11.44 -5.54
N ALA A 336 16.49 -11.86 -6.54
CA ALA A 336 17.80 -12.46 -6.33
C ALA A 336 18.83 -11.45 -5.79
N SER A 337 18.80 -10.19 -6.26
CA SER A 337 19.67 -9.12 -5.78
C SER A 337 19.39 -8.77 -4.31
N ILE A 338 18.11 -8.64 -3.93
CA ILE A 338 17.70 -8.43 -2.54
C ILE A 338 18.11 -9.62 -1.68
N SER A 339 17.86 -10.86 -2.15
CA SER A 339 18.33 -12.04 -1.44
C SER A 339 19.85 -12.01 -1.26
N ALA A 340 20.61 -11.54 -2.25
CA ALA A 340 22.07 -11.46 -2.22
C ALA A 340 22.60 -10.35 -1.29
N SER A 341 21.85 -9.27 -1.06
CA SER A 341 22.27 -8.16 -0.19
C SER A 341 22.15 -8.46 1.30
N LEU A 342 21.25 -9.38 1.70
CA LEU A 342 21.08 -9.77 3.10
C LEU A 342 22.33 -10.47 3.69
N PRO A 343 22.63 -10.34 4.99
CA PRO A 343 23.63 -11.16 5.66
C PRO A 343 23.40 -12.66 5.50
N SER A 344 24.46 -13.45 5.63
CA SER A 344 24.40 -14.90 5.43
C SER A 344 23.42 -15.60 6.38
N ASN A 345 23.29 -15.12 7.62
CA ASN A 345 22.38 -15.65 8.62
C ASN A 345 20.92 -15.19 8.45
N LEU A 346 20.64 -14.27 7.53
CA LEU A 346 19.30 -13.75 7.26
C LEU A 346 18.77 -14.10 5.87
N LYS A 347 19.50 -14.93 5.10
CA LYS A 347 19.13 -15.28 3.71
C LYS A 347 17.76 -15.93 3.58
N ASP A 348 17.36 -16.70 4.59
CA ASP A 348 16.10 -17.43 4.61
C ASP A 348 15.05 -16.77 5.52
N ASN A 349 15.39 -15.66 6.20
CA ASN A 349 14.49 -14.96 7.12
C ASN A 349 13.42 -14.18 6.32
N ALA A 350 12.15 -14.52 6.53
CA ALA A 350 11.04 -14.00 5.74
C ALA A 350 10.85 -12.49 5.96
N TYR A 351 10.92 -12.02 7.20
CA TYR A 351 10.85 -10.59 7.52
C TYR A 351 12.01 -9.81 6.90
N ALA A 352 13.25 -10.28 7.04
CA ALA A 352 14.42 -9.58 6.51
C ALA A 352 14.31 -9.38 4.99
N TYR A 353 13.86 -10.42 4.28
CA TYR A 353 13.62 -10.35 2.85
C TYR A 353 12.50 -9.37 2.47
N ALA A 354 11.36 -9.45 3.17
CA ALA A 354 10.23 -8.55 2.94
C ALA A 354 10.57 -7.09 3.24
N ARG A 355 11.26 -6.84 4.36
CA ARG A 355 11.72 -5.53 4.78
C ARG A 355 12.74 -4.94 3.80
N ALA A 356 13.74 -5.72 3.40
CA ALA A 356 14.73 -5.28 2.41
C ALA A 356 14.08 -4.97 1.06
N THR A 357 13.03 -5.71 0.68
CA THR A 357 12.26 -5.42 -0.54
C THR A 357 11.49 -4.10 -0.43
N PHE A 358 10.81 -3.89 0.70
CA PHE A 358 10.10 -2.64 0.97
C PHE A 358 11.04 -1.43 0.94
N ASP A 359 12.20 -1.52 1.60
CA ASP A 359 13.20 -0.45 1.60
C ASP A 359 13.78 -0.23 0.19
N TRP A 360 14.08 -1.31 -0.55
CA TRP A 360 14.61 -1.21 -1.90
C TRP A 360 13.62 -0.53 -2.85
N LEU A 361 12.33 -0.87 -2.81
CA LEU A 361 11.32 -0.20 -3.65
C LEU A 361 11.20 1.28 -3.31
N ASN A 362 11.19 1.63 -2.02
CA ASN A 362 11.16 3.02 -1.56
C ASN A 362 12.34 3.86 -2.05
N ASP A 363 13.52 3.25 -2.16
CA ASP A 363 14.74 3.91 -2.60
C ASP A 363 14.89 3.98 -4.13
N ASN A 364 14.27 3.04 -4.86
CA ASN A 364 14.55 2.85 -6.29
C ASN A 364 13.36 3.15 -7.21
N ILE A 365 12.12 3.12 -6.71
CA ILE A 365 10.91 3.26 -7.53
C ILE A 365 10.16 4.56 -7.14
N PRO A 366 10.41 5.68 -7.83
CA PRO A 366 9.64 6.90 -7.65
C PRO A 366 8.17 6.73 -8.08
N TYR A 367 7.31 7.53 -7.45
CA TYR A 367 5.88 7.58 -7.77
C TYR A 367 5.61 8.09 -9.19
N ASP A 368 4.77 7.39 -9.96
CA ASP A 368 4.34 7.81 -11.30
C ASP A 368 3.05 8.63 -11.29
N THR A 369 3.21 9.91 -11.54
CA THR A 369 2.15 10.91 -11.59
C THR A 369 1.30 10.82 -12.85
N ASN A 370 1.77 10.10 -13.87
CA ASN A 370 1.13 9.92 -15.17
C ASN A 370 0.84 8.45 -15.47
N ALA A 371 0.69 7.64 -14.42
CA ALA A 371 0.45 6.22 -14.57
C ALA A 371 -0.81 5.94 -15.42
N PRO A 372 -0.79 4.88 -16.24
CA PRO A 372 -1.86 4.59 -17.17
C PRO A 372 -3.17 4.23 -16.46
N GLY A 373 -4.30 4.43 -17.14
CA GLY A 373 -5.60 4.02 -16.61
C GLY A 373 -5.79 2.50 -16.45
N THR A 374 -4.85 1.67 -16.88
CA THR A 374 -4.76 0.26 -16.47
C THR A 374 -3.42 0.07 -15.81
N ALA A 375 -3.43 -0.23 -14.50
CA ALA A 375 -2.24 -0.38 -13.67
C ALA A 375 -1.25 -1.35 -14.30
N ARG A 376 0.02 -1.00 -14.41
CA ARG A 376 1.10 -1.91 -14.82
C ARG A 376 1.30 -3.06 -13.82
N GLY A 377 1.87 -4.16 -14.32
CA GLY A 377 2.27 -5.30 -13.49
C GLY A 377 3.62 -5.08 -12.82
N GLY A 378 3.99 -5.95 -11.88
CA GLY A 378 5.25 -5.84 -11.14
C GLY A 378 6.49 -5.78 -12.04
N GLU A 379 6.56 -6.63 -13.06
CA GLU A 379 7.65 -6.60 -14.04
C GLU A 379 7.78 -5.25 -14.75
N GLN A 380 6.66 -4.67 -15.18
CA GLN A 380 6.64 -3.41 -15.90
C GLN A 380 7.01 -2.23 -15.00
N CYS A 381 6.54 -2.24 -13.75
CA CYS A 381 6.91 -1.24 -12.76
C CYS A 381 8.44 -1.23 -12.53
N LEU A 382 9.03 -2.42 -12.38
CA LEU A 382 10.48 -2.57 -12.17
C LEU A 382 11.32 -2.24 -13.41
N ASP A 383 10.91 -2.70 -14.60
CA ASP A 383 11.62 -2.45 -15.87
C ASP A 383 11.62 -0.95 -16.21
N MET A 384 10.50 -0.26 -15.96
CA MET A 384 10.40 1.18 -16.16
C MET A 384 11.06 2.00 -15.03
N GLY A 385 11.29 1.38 -13.86
CA GLY A 385 11.84 2.04 -12.68
C GLY A 385 10.94 3.14 -12.12
N LEU A 386 9.61 3.00 -12.24
CA LEU A 386 8.61 3.94 -11.75
C LEU A 386 7.21 3.29 -11.69
N GLY A 387 6.36 3.71 -10.75
CA GLY A 387 4.97 3.25 -10.68
C GLY A 387 4.15 4.00 -9.63
N ASP A 388 2.83 3.94 -9.74
CA ASP A 388 1.90 4.42 -8.71
C ASP A 388 1.54 3.33 -7.68
N CYS A 389 0.50 3.53 -6.85
CA CYS A 389 0.31 2.75 -5.63
C CYS A 389 -0.01 1.26 -5.84
N ASP A 390 -0.87 0.89 -6.78
CA ASP A 390 -1.08 -0.51 -7.14
C ASP A 390 0.11 -1.09 -7.90
N GLU A 391 0.79 -0.32 -8.76
CA GLU A 391 1.94 -0.80 -9.53
C GLU A 391 3.15 -1.13 -8.64
N GLN A 392 3.44 -0.29 -7.64
CA GLN A 392 4.46 -0.59 -6.65
C GLN A 392 4.05 -1.74 -5.71
N SER A 393 2.76 -1.84 -5.37
CA SER A 393 2.23 -3.00 -4.67
C SER A 393 2.38 -4.28 -5.50
N ASN A 394 2.15 -4.21 -6.82
CA ASN A 394 2.34 -5.32 -7.75
C ASN A 394 3.80 -5.76 -7.80
N ALA A 395 4.73 -4.81 -7.83
CA ALA A 395 6.16 -5.10 -7.77
C ALA A 395 6.53 -5.79 -6.44
N PHE A 396 6.08 -5.24 -5.31
CA PHE A 396 6.30 -5.82 -3.99
C PHE A 396 5.77 -7.25 -3.90
N MET A 397 4.50 -7.46 -4.24
CA MET A 397 3.86 -8.77 -4.20
C MET A 397 4.53 -9.76 -5.16
N SER A 398 4.97 -9.32 -6.35
CA SER A 398 5.65 -10.19 -7.31
C SER A 398 6.98 -10.70 -6.76
N ILE A 399 7.76 -9.82 -6.11
CA ILE A 399 9.03 -10.17 -5.46
C ILE A 399 8.77 -11.11 -4.28
N MET A 400 7.76 -10.84 -3.45
CA MET A 400 7.38 -11.70 -2.32
C MET A 400 7.06 -13.13 -2.77
N ARG A 401 6.31 -13.29 -3.88
CA ARG A 401 5.93 -14.60 -4.42
C ARG A 401 7.08 -15.37 -5.07
N VAL A 402 8.24 -14.74 -5.35
CA VAL A 402 9.46 -15.50 -5.74
C VAL A 402 9.93 -16.40 -4.58
N LYS A 403 9.64 -16.01 -3.33
CA LYS A 403 9.98 -16.76 -2.12
C LYS A 403 8.78 -17.47 -1.48
N GLY A 404 7.63 -17.49 -2.15
CA GLY A 404 6.41 -18.08 -1.60
C GLY A 404 5.82 -17.29 -0.43
N ILE A 405 6.09 -16.00 -0.30
CA ILE A 405 5.49 -15.17 0.75
C ILE A 405 4.07 -14.75 0.32
N PRO A 406 3.02 -15.10 1.08
CA PRO A 406 1.64 -14.79 0.73
C PRO A 406 1.38 -13.29 0.79
N THR A 407 0.80 -12.76 -0.29
CA THR A 407 0.42 -11.35 -0.40
C THR A 407 -0.85 -11.17 -1.22
N TRP A 408 -1.67 -10.19 -0.84
CA TRP A 408 -2.95 -9.90 -1.49
C TRP A 408 -3.26 -8.41 -1.47
N TYR A 409 -4.14 -7.98 -2.37
CA TYR A 409 -4.52 -6.58 -2.48
C TYR A 409 -5.40 -6.12 -1.31
N VAL A 410 -5.20 -4.87 -0.95
CA VAL A 410 -6.19 -4.06 -0.26
C VAL A 410 -6.41 -2.78 -1.06
N PHE A 411 -7.68 -2.41 -1.23
CA PHE A 411 -8.08 -1.19 -1.90
C PHE A 411 -8.93 -0.32 -0.98
N GLY A 412 -8.83 0.98 -1.21
CA GLY A 412 -9.72 1.95 -0.58
C GLY A 412 -9.30 3.36 -0.94
N ALA A 413 -9.26 4.23 0.07
CA ALA A 413 -8.85 5.61 -0.11
C ALA A 413 -7.96 6.05 1.05
N LEU A 414 -6.99 6.90 0.75
CA LEU A 414 -6.16 7.57 1.75
C LEU A 414 -6.58 9.02 1.88
N ALA A 415 -6.73 9.45 3.12
CA ALA A 415 -6.85 10.84 3.50
C ALA A 415 -5.48 11.44 3.85
N ASP A 416 -5.38 12.75 3.73
CA ASP A 416 -4.38 13.51 4.46
C ASP A 416 -4.64 13.48 5.98
N PRO A 417 -3.65 13.89 6.81
CA PRO A 417 -3.81 13.88 8.27
C PRO A 417 -4.99 14.70 8.80
N GLU A 418 -5.46 15.69 8.03
CA GLU A 418 -6.56 16.58 8.37
C GLU A 418 -7.92 16.15 7.76
N PHE A 419 -7.99 15.01 7.06
CA PHE A 419 -9.20 14.49 6.41
C PHE A 419 -9.87 15.47 5.43
N THR A 420 -9.09 16.32 4.77
CA THR A 420 -9.56 17.34 3.81
C THR A 420 -9.48 16.90 2.36
N GLU A 421 -8.52 16.04 2.02
CA GLU A 421 -8.36 15.51 0.67
C GLU A 421 -8.19 14.00 0.72
N TRP A 422 -8.78 13.35 -0.28
CA TRP A 422 -8.76 11.91 -0.43
C TRP A 422 -8.32 11.51 -1.82
N GLU A 423 -7.55 10.43 -1.88
CA GLU A 423 -7.16 9.78 -3.12
C GLU A 423 -7.49 8.29 -3.05
N GLY A 424 -8.00 7.74 -4.17
CA GLY A 424 -8.12 6.30 -4.31
C GLY A 424 -6.75 5.66 -4.18
N HIS A 425 -6.65 4.55 -3.44
CA HIS A 425 -5.36 3.93 -3.12
C HIS A 425 -5.42 2.41 -3.08
N ALA A 426 -4.25 1.80 -3.30
CA ALA A 426 -4.04 0.37 -3.18
C ALA A 426 -2.73 0.09 -2.43
N TRP A 427 -2.75 -0.96 -1.62
CA TRP A 427 -1.57 -1.46 -0.93
C TRP A 427 -1.64 -2.98 -0.81
N ALA A 428 -0.61 -3.59 -0.24
CA ALA A 428 -0.54 -5.03 -0.02
C ALA A 428 -0.77 -5.38 1.44
N TYR A 429 -1.44 -6.50 1.69
CA TYR A 429 -1.28 -7.24 2.94
C TYR A 429 -0.27 -8.37 2.73
N ILE A 430 0.45 -8.71 3.79
CA ILE A 430 1.49 -9.75 3.80
C ILE A 430 1.30 -10.66 5.01
N MET A 431 1.48 -11.97 4.82
CA MET A 431 1.62 -12.91 5.93
C MET A 431 3.10 -13.16 6.21
N LEU A 432 3.53 -12.99 7.47
CA LEU A 432 4.89 -13.33 7.90
C LEU A 432 4.85 -14.32 9.08
N PRO A 433 5.60 -15.44 9.01
CA PRO A 433 5.70 -16.38 10.11
C PRO A 433 6.63 -15.82 11.19
N MET A 434 6.32 -16.13 12.44
CA MET A 434 7.32 -16.07 13.51
C MET A 434 8.09 -17.39 13.55
N SER A 435 9.33 -17.36 14.02
CA SER A 435 10.19 -18.54 14.07
C SER A 435 9.67 -19.55 15.08
N GLN A 436 9.78 -20.83 14.75
CA GLN A 436 9.41 -21.90 15.67
C GLN A 436 10.09 -21.74 17.04
N GLU A 437 11.38 -21.40 17.06
CA GLU A 437 12.15 -21.13 18.29
C GLU A 437 11.48 -20.03 19.13
N TRP A 438 11.13 -18.90 18.54
CA TRP A 438 10.46 -17.82 19.27
C TRP A 438 9.08 -18.25 19.79
N CYS A 439 8.32 -18.97 18.97
CA CYS A 439 6.98 -19.45 19.37
C CYS A 439 7.07 -20.40 20.56
N GLU A 440 8.00 -21.37 20.52
CA GLU A 440 8.23 -22.34 21.60
C GLU A 440 8.72 -21.65 22.88
N ASP A 441 9.66 -20.72 22.78
CA ASP A 441 10.20 -19.97 23.93
C ASP A 441 9.16 -19.07 24.61
N ASN A 442 8.12 -18.66 23.88
CA ASN A 442 7.04 -17.81 24.38
C ASN A 442 5.72 -18.58 24.60
N ASP A 443 5.76 -19.91 24.54
CA ASP A 443 4.61 -20.81 24.72
C ASP A 443 3.42 -20.52 23.77
N VAL A 444 3.70 -19.97 22.59
CA VAL A 444 2.71 -19.64 21.57
C VAL A 444 2.39 -20.89 20.75
N ILE A 445 1.10 -21.15 20.49
CA ILE A 445 0.65 -22.20 19.60
C ILE A 445 1.20 -21.94 18.20
N LEU A 446 2.01 -22.88 17.70
CA LEU A 446 2.76 -22.72 16.45
C LEU A 446 1.86 -22.33 15.27
N ASN A 447 0.68 -22.94 15.18
CA ASN A 447 -0.29 -22.64 14.11
C ASN A 447 -0.72 -21.17 14.10
N ASP A 448 -0.82 -20.53 15.26
CA ASP A 448 -1.27 -19.14 15.39
C ASP A 448 -0.10 -18.15 15.42
N CYS A 449 1.14 -18.63 15.34
CA CYS A 449 2.35 -17.84 15.51
C CYS A 449 2.80 -17.15 14.20
N TYR A 450 2.01 -16.17 13.75
CA TYR A 450 2.22 -15.38 12.55
C TYR A 450 1.45 -14.06 12.59
N ILE A 451 1.80 -13.12 11.71
CA ILE A 451 1.05 -11.86 11.50
C ILE A 451 0.48 -11.76 10.08
N GLU A 452 -0.56 -10.96 9.91
CA GLU A 452 -1.10 -10.52 8.62
C GLU A 452 -1.12 -8.98 8.60
N GLY A 453 -0.09 -8.36 8.04
CA GLY A 453 0.14 -6.93 8.20
C GLY A 453 0.03 -6.12 6.91
N ALA A 454 -0.26 -4.82 7.07
CA ALA A 454 -0.32 -3.86 5.96
C ALA A 454 1.08 -3.43 5.49
N VAL A 455 1.29 -3.39 4.18
CA VAL A 455 2.50 -2.83 3.55
C VAL A 455 2.07 -1.88 2.45
N ASP A 456 2.33 -0.59 2.67
CA ASP A 456 2.13 0.47 1.69
C ASP A 456 3.49 1.11 1.38
N VAL A 457 4.03 0.69 0.24
CA VAL A 457 5.36 1.09 -0.25
C VAL A 457 5.37 2.59 -0.52
N VAL A 458 4.37 3.11 -1.23
CA VAL A 458 4.33 4.52 -1.68
C VAL A 458 4.33 5.48 -0.50
N ASN A 459 3.55 5.18 0.53
CA ASN A 459 3.41 6.05 1.70
C ASN A 459 4.37 5.68 2.84
N ARG A 460 5.35 4.80 2.58
CA ARG A 460 6.38 4.40 3.56
C ARG A 460 5.78 3.85 4.85
N LYS A 461 4.71 3.08 4.74
CA LYS A 461 4.04 2.42 5.87
C LYS A 461 4.40 0.94 5.86
N TRP A 462 5.36 0.59 6.71
CA TRP A 462 5.77 -0.79 6.93
C TRP A 462 5.03 -1.37 8.13
N LEU A 463 4.17 -2.36 7.90
CA LEU A 463 3.47 -3.10 8.95
C LEU A 463 2.74 -2.18 9.94
N VAL A 464 2.05 -1.17 9.40
CA VAL A 464 1.24 -0.20 10.16
C VAL A 464 -0.05 0.14 9.43
N HIS A 465 -1.13 0.27 10.18
CA HIS A 465 -2.39 0.87 9.75
C HIS A 465 -2.60 2.21 10.45
N THR A 466 -3.26 3.13 9.75
CA THR A 466 -3.52 4.50 10.21
C THR A 466 -4.98 4.88 9.99
N PRO A 467 -5.62 5.67 10.86
CA PRO A 467 -7.01 6.09 10.66
C PRO A 467 -7.28 6.89 9.38
N THR A 468 -6.24 7.43 8.74
CA THR A 468 -6.37 8.08 7.43
C THR A 468 -6.47 7.09 6.26
N ALA A 469 -6.42 5.78 6.52
CA ALA A 469 -6.64 4.74 5.51
C ALA A 469 -8.04 4.16 5.67
N TYR A 470 -8.94 4.51 4.76
CA TYR A 470 -10.24 3.86 4.64
C TYR A 470 -10.08 2.58 3.82
N ILE A 471 -10.45 1.44 4.41
CA ILE A 471 -10.41 0.13 3.76
C ILE A 471 -11.77 -0.13 3.13
N ASP A 472 -11.85 -0.01 1.81
CA ASP A 472 -13.09 -0.27 1.05
C ASP A 472 -13.24 -1.76 0.76
N TRP A 473 -12.12 -2.43 0.44
CA TRP A 473 -12.13 -3.85 0.07
C TRP A 473 -10.78 -4.52 0.32
N ILE A 474 -10.82 -5.70 0.95
CA ILE A 474 -9.67 -6.62 1.06
C ILE A 474 -9.92 -7.77 0.10
N GLU A 475 -8.93 -8.11 -0.72
CA GLU A 475 -9.06 -9.18 -1.71
C GLU A 475 -9.38 -10.53 -1.03
N PRO A 476 -10.55 -11.13 -1.32
CA PRO A 476 -10.80 -12.50 -0.95
C PRO A 476 -10.06 -13.42 -1.94
N HIS A 477 -9.75 -14.63 -1.49
CA HIS A 477 -9.15 -15.62 -2.37
C HIS A 477 -10.04 -15.91 -3.59
N SER A 478 -9.45 -15.87 -4.78
CA SER A 478 -10.04 -16.34 -6.02
C SER A 478 -8.97 -16.97 -6.90
N THR A 479 -9.33 -17.98 -7.69
CA THR A 479 -8.38 -18.65 -8.58
C THR A 479 -7.71 -17.63 -9.51
N GLY A 480 -6.38 -17.54 -9.45
CA GLY A 480 -5.58 -16.61 -10.23
C GLY A 480 -5.92 -15.12 -10.01
N GLY A 481 -6.55 -14.74 -8.90
CA GLY A 481 -6.81 -13.33 -8.54
C GLY A 481 -7.81 -12.58 -9.40
N GLN A 482 -8.66 -13.27 -10.15
CA GLN A 482 -9.52 -12.64 -11.17
C GLN A 482 -10.64 -11.77 -10.57
N ILE A 483 -10.98 -11.97 -9.29
CA ILE A 483 -12.00 -11.14 -8.62
C ILE A 483 -11.58 -9.66 -8.55
N THR A 484 -10.27 -9.38 -8.58
CA THR A 484 -9.71 -8.03 -8.56
C THR A 484 -10.19 -7.16 -9.72
N ASP A 485 -10.47 -7.76 -10.89
CA ASP A 485 -11.06 -7.03 -12.02
C ASP A 485 -12.41 -6.39 -11.67
N GLY A 486 -13.18 -7.07 -10.83
CA GLY A 486 -14.49 -6.59 -10.37
C GLY A 486 -14.40 -5.27 -9.60
N TYR A 487 -13.32 -5.06 -8.83
CA TYR A 487 -13.09 -3.81 -8.11
C TYR A 487 -12.76 -2.67 -9.08
N TYR A 488 -11.85 -2.88 -10.04
CA TYR A 488 -11.46 -1.85 -11.00
C TYR A 488 -12.57 -1.46 -11.98
N PHE A 489 -13.45 -2.39 -12.36
CA PHE A 489 -14.53 -2.11 -13.32
C PHE A 489 -15.52 -1.08 -12.76
N GLY A 490 -15.99 -1.26 -11.52
CA GLY A 490 -16.84 -0.32 -10.79
C GLY A 490 -18.19 0.05 -11.43
N GLY A 491 -18.55 -0.52 -12.60
CA GLY A 491 -19.81 -0.24 -13.29
C GLY A 491 -19.66 0.19 -14.76
N SER A 492 -20.77 0.48 -15.41
CA SER A 492 -20.86 0.91 -16.80
C SER A 492 -21.75 2.15 -16.94
N LYS A 493 -21.61 2.89 -18.05
CA LYS A 493 -22.41 4.08 -18.34
C LYS A 493 -22.54 4.29 -19.84
N SER A 494 -23.54 5.06 -20.26
CA SER A 494 -23.69 5.52 -21.64
C SER A 494 -24.28 6.93 -21.70
N GLY A 495 -23.80 7.76 -22.62
CA GLY A 495 -24.40 9.07 -22.89
C GLY A 495 -24.22 10.13 -21.78
N ILE A 496 -23.37 9.88 -20.78
CA ILE A 496 -23.08 10.80 -19.68
C ILE A 496 -21.58 10.92 -19.41
N ASP A 497 -21.18 12.05 -18.84
CA ASP A 497 -19.90 12.20 -18.15
C ASP A 497 -20.06 11.78 -16.69
N ARG A 498 -19.02 11.16 -16.13
CA ARG A 498 -19.00 10.66 -14.75
C ARG A 498 -17.68 11.05 -14.10
N LEU A 499 -17.76 11.62 -12.91
CA LEU A 499 -16.62 11.86 -12.02
C LEU A 499 -16.92 11.15 -10.71
N ARG A 500 -15.95 10.43 -10.15
CA ARG A 500 -16.05 10.00 -8.75
C ARG A 500 -15.10 10.81 -7.90
N SER A 501 -15.39 10.95 -6.63
CA SER A 501 -14.53 11.62 -5.67
C SER A 501 -14.76 11.07 -4.27
N PHE A 502 -13.85 11.41 -3.36
CA PHE A 502 -13.98 11.12 -1.94
C PHE A 502 -13.86 12.42 -1.16
N TYR A 503 -14.69 12.58 -0.13
CA TYR A 503 -14.60 13.67 0.82
C TYR A 503 -15.08 13.25 2.21
N THR A 504 -14.79 14.05 3.22
CA THR A 504 -15.25 13.82 4.60
C THR A 504 -16.32 14.84 4.99
N GLU A 505 -17.44 14.39 5.56
CA GLU A 505 -18.50 15.27 6.07
C GLU A 505 -18.19 15.81 7.47
N GLY A 506 -17.45 15.02 8.25
CA GLY A 506 -16.99 15.36 9.59
C GLY A 506 -16.10 14.26 10.13
N TYR A 507 -15.22 14.63 11.06
CA TYR A 507 -14.36 13.70 11.77
C TYR A 507 -14.12 14.16 13.21
N ASP A 508 -13.85 13.20 14.08
CA ASP A 508 -13.34 13.41 15.42
C ASP A 508 -12.08 12.56 15.62
N ILE A 509 -11.04 13.14 16.21
CA ILE A 509 -9.77 12.47 16.50
C ILE A 509 -9.65 12.28 18.00
N SER A 510 -9.32 11.07 18.41
CA SER A 510 -9.12 10.72 19.82
C SER A 510 -7.84 9.90 20.03
N GLY A 511 -7.46 9.69 21.29
CA GLY A 511 -6.23 8.97 21.67
C GLY A 511 -4.92 9.77 21.48
N GLY A 512 -4.92 10.83 20.67
CA GLY A 512 -3.75 11.65 20.35
C GLY A 512 -3.15 11.28 19.00
N THR A 513 -1.86 11.59 18.80
CA THR A 513 -1.14 11.32 17.54
C THR A 513 0.18 10.59 17.77
N TRP A 514 0.71 10.01 16.69
CA TRP A 514 2.02 9.37 16.62
C TRP A 514 2.70 9.67 15.27
N ASP A 515 4.02 9.54 15.23
CA ASP A 515 4.82 9.84 14.03
C ASP A 515 5.30 8.55 13.35
N ASN A 516 4.89 8.35 12.10
CA ASN A 516 5.47 7.32 11.23
C ASN A 516 6.77 7.84 10.63
N LYS A 517 7.91 7.34 11.11
CA LYS A 517 9.23 7.75 10.64
C LYS A 517 9.65 6.96 9.41
N TRP A 518 10.25 7.66 8.47
CA TRP A 518 10.66 7.11 7.18
C TRP A 518 12.09 6.62 7.22
N VAL A 519 12.33 5.55 7.98
CA VAL A 519 13.67 5.01 8.20
C VAL A 519 13.73 3.60 7.63
N GLY A 520 14.72 3.35 6.78
CA GLY A 520 15.15 2.00 6.41
C GLY A 520 15.60 1.20 7.64
N GLU A 521 15.54 -0.13 7.56
CA GLU A 521 16.11 -0.99 8.59
C GLU A 521 17.49 -1.46 8.14
N ASN A 522 18.52 -1.16 8.94
CA ASN A 522 19.84 -1.71 8.66
C ASN A 522 19.85 -3.17 9.11
N LEU A 523 19.73 -4.08 8.14
CA LEU A 523 19.73 -5.51 8.36
C LEU A 523 21.15 -6.11 8.33
N ALA A 524 22.21 -5.29 8.19
CA ALA A 524 23.58 -5.73 7.96
C ALA A 524 24.38 -6.11 9.22
#